data_AF-K1S0Z1-F1
#
_entry.id   AF-K1S0Z1-F1
#
_cell.length_a   1.000
_cell.length_b   1.000
_cell.length_c   1.000
_cell.angle_alpha   90.00
_cell.angle_beta   90.00
_cell.angle_gamma   90.00
#
_symmetry.space_group_name_H-M   'P 1'
#
loop_
_entity.id
_entity.type
_entity.pdbx_description
1 polymer ?
#
loop_
_entity_poly.entity_id
_entity_poly.type
_entity_poly.pdbx_seq_one_letter_code
_entity_poly.pdbx_strand_id
1 'polypeptide(L)'
;QQLLTGKKRLSDFTVPWVATSLGNLFSERKETNCEKLQLLAITGTQGVIPRSELDLKDNSSEDKSKYLKIRIGDIGYNTMRMWQGVSAYSDYEGIVSPAYTILKPVADIDAKYFSYLFKLPETVFLFYRFSQGLVDDTRNLKYENFKKITVRYPSDRREQTAIAKVLSTADREIDLLRQDIDQEKQKKKALMQLLLTGIVRVTPCH
;
A
#
# COMPACT_ATOMS: atom_id res chain seq x y z
N GLN A 1 7.09 -14.53 4.20
CA GLN A 1 8.23 -13.60 4.01
C GLN A 1 9.09 -13.56 5.27
N GLN A 2 10.29 -14.15 5.25
CA GLN A 2 11.08 -14.41 6.48
C GLN A 2 11.80 -13.17 7.04
N LEU A 3 12.09 -12.16 6.19
CA LEU A 3 12.77 -10.92 6.60
C LEU A 3 11.92 -10.07 7.56
N LEU A 4 10.61 -9.98 7.32
CA LEU A 4 9.67 -9.19 8.15
C LEU A 4 9.33 -9.84 9.50
N THR A 5 9.79 -11.07 9.74
CA THR A 5 9.54 -11.82 10.99
C THR A 5 10.82 -12.08 11.79
N GLY A 6 11.97 -11.64 11.28
CA GLY A 6 13.28 -11.91 11.87
C GLY A 6 13.74 -13.37 11.77
N LYS A 7 12.97 -14.26 11.11
CA LYS A 7 13.37 -15.66 10.87
C LYS A 7 14.62 -15.77 9.98
N LYS A 8 14.77 -14.82 9.06
CA LYS A 8 16.00 -14.58 8.32
C LYS A 8 16.37 -13.11 8.54
N ARG A 9 17.61 -12.84 8.94
CA ARG A 9 18.11 -11.47 9.17
C ARG A 9 19.22 -11.15 8.19
N LEU A 10 19.38 -9.86 7.88
CA LEU A 10 20.52 -9.36 7.14
C LEU A 10 21.75 -9.41 8.07
N SER A 11 22.89 -9.85 7.56
CA SER A 11 24.08 -10.21 8.36
C SER A 11 24.62 -9.09 9.24
N ASP A 12 24.42 -7.84 8.83
CA ASP A 12 25.08 -6.69 9.44
C ASP A 12 24.30 -6.11 10.63
N PHE A 13 23.15 -6.72 10.98
CA PHE A 13 22.26 -6.22 12.02
C PHE A 13 22.12 -7.21 13.18
N THR A 14 22.55 -6.78 14.36
CA THR A 14 22.54 -7.58 15.59
C THR A 14 21.56 -7.06 16.65
N VAL A 15 21.12 -5.80 16.54
CA VAL A 15 20.21 -5.15 17.50
C VAL A 15 18.92 -5.99 17.66
N PRO A 16 18.46 -6.30 18.89
CA PRO A 16 17.28 -7.14 19.09
C PRO A 16 16.00 -6.54 18.52
N TRP A 17 15.14 -7.40 17.99
CA TRP A 17 13.77 -7.03 17.64
C TRP A 17 12.91 -6.89 18.89
N VAL A 18 12.17 -5.78 18.99
CA VAL A 18 11.34 -5.42 20.14
C VAL A 18 9.86 -5.53 19.80
N ALA A 19 9.02 -5.65 20.84
CA ALA A 19 7.57 -5.59 20.71
C ALA A 19 7.05 -4.28 21.29
N THR A 20 6.18 -3.58 20.55
CA THR A 20 5.53 -2.35 21.03
C THR A 20 4.14 -2.19 20.41
N SER A 21 3.32 -1.31 20.99
CA SER A 21 2.02 -0.96 20.43
C SER A 21 2.18 -0.06 19.21
N LEU A 22 1.32 -0.23 18.20
CA LEU A 22 1.32 0.62 17.01
C LEU A 22 1.04 2.10 17.35
N GLY A 23 0.36 2.38 18.46
CA GLY A 23 0.14 3.74 18.97
C GLY A 23 1.41 4.44 19.47
N ASN A 24 2.45 3.70 19.83
CA ASN A 24 3.76 4.28 20.16
C ASN A 24 4.58 4.63 18.90
N LEU A 25 4.16 4.12 17.74
CA LEU A 25 4.88 4.23 16.47
C LEU A 25 4.21 5.20 15.50
N PHE A 26 2.88 5.23 15.51
CA PHE A 26 2.05 6.03 14.63
C PHE A 26 1.00 6.83 15.39
N SER A 27 0.72 8.03 14.90
CA SER A 27 -0.44 8.84 15.27
C SER A 27 -1.43 8.96 14.12
N GLU A 28 -2.70 9.23 14.40
CA GLU A 28 -3.68 9.51 13.36
C GLU A 28 -3.60 10.96 12.89
N ARG A 29 -3.45 11.16 11.58
CA ARG A 29 -3.55 12.49 10.96
C ARG A 29 -5.02 12.79 10.63
N LYS A 30 -5.50 13.92 11.16
CA LYS A 30 -6.86 14.45 10.94
C LYS A 30 -6.86 15.83 10.28
N GLU A 31 -5.75 16.21 9.65
CA GLU A 31 -5.59 17.49 8.97
C GLU A 31 -6.52 17.53 7.75
N THR A 32 -7.42 18.52 7.68
CA THR A 32 -8.39 18.73 6.60
C THR A 32 -8.24 20.14 5.99
N ASN A 33 -9.21 20.60 5.19
CA ASN A 33 -9.19 21.92 4.53
C ASN A 33 -7.96 22.11 3.63
N CYS A 34 -7.61 21.06 2.88
CA CYS A 34 -6.47 21.00 1.97
C CYS A 34 -6.94 20.74 0.53
N GLU A 35 -8.09 21.27 0.14
CA GLU A 35 -8.81 20.95 -1.10
C GLU A 35 -8.05 21.33 -2.37
N LYS A 36 -7.04 22.20 -2.23
CA LYS A 36 -6.14 22.61 -3.32
C LYS A 36 -5.13 21.54 -3.70
N LEU A 37 -4.93 20.53 -2.86
CA LEU A 37 -4.02 19.41 -3.16
C LEU A 37 -4.71 18.38 -4.06
N GLN A 38 -3.90 17.58 -4.77
CA GLN A 38 -4.39 16.52 -5.63
C GLN A 38 -5.19 15.46 -4.86
N LEU A 39 -6.22 14.92 -5.49
CA LEU A 39 -6.99 13.80 -4.96
C LEU A 39 -6.25 12.48 -5.21
N LEU A 40 -6.00 11.73 -4.14
CA LEU A 40 -5.33 10.44 -4.16
C LEU A 40 -6.30 9.31 -3.81
N ALA A 41 -5.98 8.12 -4.30
CA ALA A 41 -6.63 6.87 -3.93
C ALA A 41 -5.62 5.93 -3.27
N ILE A 42 -6.03 5.28 -2.18
CA ILE A 42 -5.26 4.20 -1.54
C ILE A 42 -5.82 2.88 -2.05
N THR A 43 -5.01 2.15 -2.80
CA THR A 43 -5.38 0.88 -3.40
C THR A 43 -4.77 -0.29 -2.62
N GLY A 44 -5.38 -1.46 -2.71
CA GLY A 44 -4.86 -2.66 -2.05
C GLY A 44 -3.55 -3.18 -2.67
N THR A 45 -3.35 -2.91 -3.97
CA THR A 45 -2.32 -3.54 -4.82
C THR A 45 -1.36 -2.56 -5.50
N GLN A 46 -1.80 -1.36 -5.90
CA GLN A 46 -1.00 -0.36 -6.62
C GLN A 46 -0.44 0.74 -5.72
N GLY A 47 -0.69 0.67 -4.41
CA GLY A 47 -0.26 1.69 -3.46
C GLY A 47 -1.15 2.94 -3.46
N VAL A 48 -0.55 4.08 -3.13
CA VAL A 48 -1.20 5.39 -3.21
C VAL A 48 -0.92 5.99 -4.59
N ILE A 49 -1.97 6.33 -5.33
CA ILE A 49 -1.86 6.89 -6.68
C ILE A 49 -2.83 8.07 -6.89
N PRO A 50 -2.55 8.98 -7.83
CA PRO A 50 -3.52 9.98 -8.27
C PRO A 50 -4.84 9.34 -8.68
N ARG A 51 -5.95 9.90 -8.18
CA ARG A 51 -7.29 9.34 -8.46
C ARG A 51 -7.65 9.35 -9.95
N SER A 52 -7.06 10.28 -10.72
CA SER A 52 -7.20 10.38 -12.18
C SER A 52 -6.61 9.20 -12.93
N GLU A 53 -5.71 8.42 -12.33
CA GLU A 53 -5.10 7.23 -12.95
C GLU A 53 -5.99 5.98 -12.80
N LEU A 54 -7.05 6.05 -12.00
CA LEU A 54 -8.01 4.96 -11.87
C LEU A 54 -9.10 5.08 -12.94
N ASP A 55 -9.27 4.02 -13.74
CA ASP A 55 -10.36 3.85 -14.70
C ASP A 55 -11.69 3.50 -13.99
N LEU A 56 -12.08 4.39 -13.07
CA LEU A 56 -13.28 4.28 -12.26
C LEU A 56 -13.98 5.63 -12.27
N LYS A 57 -15.31 5.62 -12.48
CA LYS A 57 -16.16 6.82 -12.39
C LYS A 57 -15.84 7.59 -11.11
N ASP A 58 -15.59 8.89 -11.25
CA ASP A 58 -15.33 9.74 -10.09
C ASP A 58 -16.62 9.87 -9.27
N ASN A 59 -16.64 9.21 -8.13
CA ASN A 59 -17.71 9.27 -7.14
C ASN A 59 -17.25 10.05 -5.90
N SER A 60 -16.17 10.84 -6.02
CA SER A 60 -15.74 11.73 -4.95
C SER A 60 -16.78 12.83 -4.72
N SER A 61 -16.82 13.33 -3.49
CA SER A 61 -17.69 14.46 -3.16
C SER A 61 -17.18 15.72 -3.85
N GLU A 62 -18.09 16.55 -4.36
CA GLU A 62 -17.76 17.88 -4.87
C GLU A 62 -17.09 18.72 -3.76
N ASP A 63 -17.62 18.64 -2.54
CA ASP A 63 -17.04 19.23 -1.34
C ASP A 63 -15.92 18.33 -0.77
N LYS A 64 -14.69 18.83 -0.87
CA LYS A 64 -13.49 18.14 -0.40
C LYS A 64 -12.97 18.69 0.94
N SER A 65 -13.71 19.58 1.60
CA SER A 65 -13.27 20.22 2.85
C SER A 65 -12.95 19.24 3.97
N LYS A 66 -13.68 18.13 4.02
CA LYS A 66 -13.50 17.06 5.02
C LYS A 66 -12.43 16.03 4.64
N TYR A 67 -11.87 16.09 3.42
CA TYR A 67 -10.88 15.12 2.99
C TYR A 67 -9.60 15.27 3.83
N LEU A 68 -8.99 14.14 4.14
CA LEU A 68 -7.82 14.07 5.00
C LEU A 68 -6.57 14.30 4.16
N LYS A 69 -5.67 15.15 4.64
CA LYS A 69 -4.33 15.26 4.07
C LYS A 69 -3.56 13.97 4.30
N ILE A 70 -2.79 13.54 3.31
CA ILE A 70 -1.77 12.50 3.41
C ILE A 70 -0.45 13.08 2.89
N ARG A 71 0.66 12.78 3.56
CA ARG A 71 2.00 13.24 3.17
C ARG A 71 2.90 12.08 2.78
N ILE A 72 3.99 12.40 2.09
CA ILE A 72 5.07 11.45 1.83
C ILE A 72 5.56 10.90 3.17
N GLY A 73 5.63 9.57 3.28
CA GLY A 73 6.01 8.89 4.53
C GLY A 73 4.84 8.48 5.43
N ASP A 74 3.62 8.96 5.18
CA ASP A 74 2.44 8.48 5.88
C ASP A 74 1.98 7.12 5.29
N ILE A 75 1.23 6.34 6.07
CA ILE A 75 0.53 5.14 5.60
C ILE A 75 -0.97 5.41 5.66
N GLY A 76 -1.66 5.28 4.53
CA GLY A 76 -3.12 5.30 4.49
C GLY A 76 -3.68 3.88 4.52
N TYR A 77 -4.79 3.66 5.23
CA TYR A 77 -5.53 2.42 5.15
C TYR A 77 -7.04 2.64 5.06
N ASN A 78 -7.74 1.75 4.37
CA ASN A 78 -9.20 1.81 4.28
C ASN A 78 -9.80 1.32 5.60
N THR A 79 -10.52 2.18 6.31
CA THR A 79 -11.02 1.90 7.65
C THR A 79 -11.94 0.68 7.69
N MET A 80 -12.67 0.40 6.61
CA MET A 80 -13.57 -0.75 6.47
C MET A 80 -12.92 -2.00 5.85
N ARG A 81 -11.69 -1.89 5.33
CA ARG A 81 -11.03 -2.98 4.58
C ARG A 81 -9.62 -3.28 5.10
N MET A 82 -9.20 -2.65 6.20
CA MET A 82 -7.89 -2.91 6.82
C MET A 82 -7.75 -4.35 7.35
N TRP A 83 -8.85 -4.98 7.77
CA TRP A 83 -8.89 -6.40 8.13
C TRP A 83 -8.62 -7.34 6.93
N GLN A 84 -8.65 -6.81 5.71
CA GLN A 84 -8.23 -7.49 4.48
C GLN A 84 -6.84 -7.01 3.99
N GLY A 85 -6.15 -6.19 4.79
CA GLY A 85 -4.84 -5.65 4.46
C GLY A 85 -4.85 -4.50 3.46
N VAL A 86 -5.98 -3.79 3.28
CA VAL A 86 -6.05 -2.63 2.36
C VAL A 86 -5.41 -1.40 3.00
N SER A 87 -4.10 -1.27 2.78
CA SER A 87 -3.24 -0.16 3.21
C SER A 87 -2.12 0.10 2.20
N ALA A 88 -1.54 1.30 2.22
CA ALA A 88 -0.40 1.65 1.39
C ALA A 88 0.45 2.75 2.03
N TYR A 89 1.76 2.67 1.82
CA TYR A 89 2.70 3.76 2.04
C TYR A 89 2.48 4.85 0.99
N SER A 90 2.54 6.12 1.38
CA SER A 90 2.41 7.24 0.46
C SER A 90 3.77 7.74 -0.02
N ASP A 91 4.00 7.62 -1.33
CA ASP A 91 5.05 8.35 -2.05
C ASP A 91 4.58 9.73 -2.55
N TYR A 92 3.34 10.13 -2.19
CA TYR A 92 2.70 11.39 -2.61
C TYR A 92 2.28 12.27 -1.43
N GLU A 93 2.14 13.57 -1.70
CA GLU A 93 1.35 14.49 -0.88
C GLU A 93 0.04 14.83 -1.60
N GLY A 94 -1.06 14.77 -0.86
CA GLY A 94 -2.40 15.01 -1.42
C GLY A 94 -3.50 14.93 -0.37
N ILE A 95 -4.73 14.79 -0.85
CA ILE A 95 -5.91 14.52 -0.02
C ILE A 95 -6.52 13.16 -0.35
N VAL A 96 -7.10 12.49 0.64
CA VAL A 96 -7.83 11.24 0.48
C VAL A 96 -9.21 11.32 1.14
N SER A 97 -10.12 10.45 0.70
CA SER A 97 -11.47 10.36 1.27
C SER A 97 -11.47 10.15 2.80
N PRO A 98 -12.43 10.70 3.55
CA PRO A 98 -12.62 10.42 4.98
C PRO A 98 -12.85 8.94 5.33
N ALA A 99 -13.08 8.07 4.33
CA ALA A 99 -13.17 6.63 4.51
C ALA A 99 -11.83 5.96 4.88
N TYR A 100 -10.72 6.68 4.75
CA TYR A 100 -9.40 6.21 5.13
C TYR A 100 -9.00 6.71 6.52
N THR A 101 -8.12 5.97 7.19
CA THR A 101 -7.35 6.45 8.34
C THR A 101 -5.91 6.65 7.90
N ILE A 102 -5.33 7.80 8.25
CA ILE A 102 -3.96 8.17 7.88
C ILE A 102 -3.04 8.06 9.10
N LEU A 103 -2.03 7.21 8.98
CA LEU A 103 -1.02 6.95 9.99
C LEU A 103 0.23 7.78 9.71
N LYS A 104 0.53 8.70 10.62
CA LYS A 104 1.75 9.51 10.61
C LYS A 104 2.76 8.89 11.58
N PRO A 105 3.98 8.53 11.15
CA PRO A 105 5.05 8.11 12.04
C PRO A 105 5.36 9.16 13.11
N VAL A 106 5.55 8.73 14.36
CA VAL A 106 5.93 9.59 15.50
C VAL A 106 7.18 9.12 16.24
N ALA A 107 7.69 7.94 15.89
CA ALA A 107 8.95 7.39 16.40
C ALA A 107 10.03 7.41 15.30
N ASP A 108 11.28 7.14 15.67
CA ASP A 108 12.37 6.93 14.71
C ASP A 108 12.22 5.56 14.02
N ILE A 109 11.34 5.52 13.01
CA ILE A 109 11.00 4.31 12.25
C ILE A 109 10.99 4.57 10.74
N ASP A 110 11.02 3.50 9.97
CA ASP A 110 10.79 3.50 8.53
C ASP A 110 9.36 3.02 8.24
N ALA A 111 8.48 3.94 7.86
CA ALA A 111 7.08 3.61 7.60
C ALA A 111 6.90 2.66 6.40
N LYS A 112 7.83 2.65 5.45
CA LYS A 112 7.76 1.75 4.29
C LYS A 112 7.97 0.31 4.73
N TYR A 113 8.88 0.05 5.66
CA TYR A 113 8.98 -1.25 6.34
C TYR A 113 7.65 -1.69 6.97
N PHE A 114 6.99 -0.80 7.71
CA PHE A 114 5.71 -1.12 8.35
C PHE A 114 4.58 -1.37 7.33
N SER A 115 4.59 -0.68 6.19
CA SER A 115 3.63 -0.96 5.12
C SER A 115 3.75 -2.39 4.59
N TYR A 116 4.96 -2.95 4.54
CA TYR A 116 5.18 -4.37 4.22
C TYR A 116 4.75 -5.29 5.37
N LEU A 117 5.11 -4.95 6.60
CA LEU A 117 4.69 -5.70 7.79
C LEU A 117 3.16 -5.82 7.87
N PHE A 118 2.43 -4.75 7.54
CA PHE A 118 0.96 -4.71 7.57
C PHE A 118 0.29 -5.61 6.53
N LYS A 119 1.05 -6.13 5.56
CA LYS A 119 0.57 -7.07 4.54
C LYS A 119 0.81 -8.53 4.92
N LEU A 120 1.54 -8.81 6.00
CA LEU A 120 1.74 -10.19 6.47
C LEU A 120 0.41 -10.80 6.93
N PRO A 121 0.13 -12.08 6.62
CA PRO A 121 -1.08 -12.76 7.07
C PRO A 121 -1.30 -12.68 8.59
N GLU A 122 -0.23 -12.80 9.38
CA GLU A 122 -0.29 -12.72 10.83
C GLU A 122 -0.68 -11.32 11.31
N THR A 123 -0.17 -10.27 10.66
CA THR A 123 -0.51 -8.88 10.99
C THR A 123 -1.91 -8.51 10.51
N VAL A 124 -2.32 -8.98 9.33
CA VAL A 124 -3.70 -8.83 8.83
C VAL A 124 -4.69 -9.54 9.75
N PHE A 125 -4.34 -10.72 10.25
CA PHE A 125 -5.16 -11.41 11.25
C PHE A 125 -5.30 -10.60 12.54
N LEU A 126 -4.24 -9.92 13.01
CA LEU A 126 -4.37 -8.98 14.12
C LEU A 126 -5.32 -7.82 13.78
N PHE A 127 -5.23 -7.23 12.58
CA PHE A 127 -6.18 -6.19 12.15
C PHE A 127 -7.62 -6.70 12.14
N TYR A 128 -7.84 -7.92 11.68
CA TYR A 128 -9.16 -8.57 11.75
C TYR A 128 -9.67 -8.69 13.19
N ARG A 129 -8.86 -9.21 14.13
CA ARG A 129 -9.28 -9.37 15.54
C ARG A 129 -9.61 -8.06 16.24
N PHE A 130 -8.91 -6.98 15.90
CA PHE A 130 -9.13 -5.66 16.50
C PHE A 130 -10.18 -4.82 15.76
N SER A 131 -10.69 -5.31 14.63
CA SER A 131 -11.79 -4.66 13.91
C SER A 131 -13.12 -4.93 14.59
N GLN A 132 -14.02 -3.95 14.56
CA GLN A 132 -15.34 -4.00 15.19
C GLN A 132 -16.45 -3.87 14.14
N GLY A 133 -17.53 -4.60 14.32
CA GLY A 133 -18.71 -4.60 13.44
C GLY A 133 -19.57 -5.84 13.72
N LEU A 134 -20.90 -5.70 13.60
CA LEU A 134 -21.86 -6.79 13.85
C LEU A 134 -21.80 -7.86 12.76
N VAL A 135 -21.61 -7.43 11.52
CA VAL A 135 -21.42 -8.27 10.33
C VAL A 135 -20.19 -7.82 9.55
N ASP A 136 -19.63 -8.69 8.70
CA ASP A 136 -18.39 -8.43 7.96
C ASP A 136 -18.40 -7.11 7.18
N ASP A 137 -19.53 -6.73 6.57
CA ASP A 137 -19.63 -5.49 5.80
C ASP A 137 -19.62 -4.21 6.65
N THR A 138 -19.85 -4.33 7.96
CA THR A 138 -19.75 -3.20 8.91
C THR A 138 -18.41 -3.18 9.65
N ARG A 139 -17.58 -4.20 9.44
CA ARG A 139 -16.33 -4.43 10.15
C ARG A 139 -15.31 -3.37 9.78
N ASN A 140 -14.86 -2.61 10.77
CA ASN A 140 -13.90 -1.53 10.58
C ASN A 140 -12.82 -1.51 11.67
N LEU A 141 -11.62 -1.08 11.29
CA LEU A 141 -10.51 -0.85 12.21
C LEU A 141 -10.30 0.64 12.41
N LYS A 142 -11.00 1.23 13.38
CA LYS A 142 -10.73 2.62 13.79
C LYS A 142 -9.36 2.73 14.44
N TYR A 143 -8.76 3.91 14.36
CA TYR A 143 -7.45 4.21 14.95
C TYR A 143 -7.38 3.84 16.45
N GLU A 144 -8.46 4.08 17.21
CA GLU A 144 -8.54 3.75 18.63
C GLU A 144 -8.31 2.27 18.96
N ASN A 145 -8.62 1.36 18.03
CA ASN A 145 -8.31 -0.06 18.17
C ASN A 145 -6.97 -0.41 17.52
N PHE A 146 -6.66 0.18 16.37
CA PHE A 146 -5.36 0.03 15.71
C PHE A 146 -4.19 0.32 16.67
N LYS A 147 -4.26 1.41 17.43
CA LYS A 147 -3.18 1.85 18.32
C LYS A 147 -2.86 0.86 19.45
N LYS A 148 -3.79 -0.06 19.76
CA LYS A 148 -3.65 -1.10 20.80
C LYS A 148 -2.94 -2.36 20.29
N ILE A 149 -2.81 -2.51 18.97
CA ILE A 149 -2.20 -3.70 18.36
C ILE A 149 -0.70 -3.68 18.67
N THR A 150 -0.18 -4.79 19.19
CA THR A 150 1.25 -4.96 19.44
C THR A 150 1.89 -5.73 18.30
N VAL A 151 3.02 -5.23 17.79
CA VAL A 151 3.80 -5.87 16.73
C VAL A 151 5.26 -6.01 17.15
N ARG A 152 5.95 -7.00 16.57
CA ARG A 152 7.39 -7.18 16.72
C ARG A 152 8.12 -6.65 15.49
N TYR A 153 9.18 -5.88 15.68
CA TYR A 153 9.93 -5.24 14.59
C TYR A 153 11.39 -4.99 15.00
N PRO A 154 12.32 -4.79 14.05
CA PRO A 154 13.70 -4.39 14.36
C PRO A 154 13.71 -2.96 14.90
N SER A 155 14.28 -2.74 16.08
CA SER A 155 14.35 -1.38 16.66
C SER A 155 15.36 -0.48 15.94
N ASP A 156 16.36 -1.04 15.24
CA ASP A 156 17.26 -0.26 14.39
C ASP A 156 16.55 0.15 13.09
N ARG A 157 16.32 1.45 12.91
CA ARG A 157 15.71 2.01 11.71
C ARG A 157 16.49 1.66 10.44
N ARG A 158 17.81 1.51 10.51
CA ARG A 158 18.63 1.12 9.34
C ARG A 158 18.31 -0.30 8.88
N GLU A 159 18.03 -1.22 9.81
CA GLU A 159 17.59 -2.58 9.46
C GLU A 159 16.20 -2.53 8.80
N GLN A 160 15.28 -1.70 9.34
CA GLN A 160 13.96 -1.49 8.75
C GLN A 160 14.08 -0.99 7.29
N THR A 161 14.88 0.05 7.06
CA THR A 161 15.13 0.62 5.73
C THR A 161 15.80 -0.38 4.79
N ALA A 162 16.80 -1.15 5.27
CA ALA A 162 17.46 -2.17 4.46
C ALA A 162 16.47 -3.27 4.02
N ILE A 163 15.62 -3.74 4.93
CA ILE A 163 14.56 -4.70 4.60
C ILE A 163 13.58 -4.08 3.59
N ALA A 164 13.07 -2.87 3.85
CA ALA A 164 12.14 -2.19 2.95
C ALA A 164 12.73 -1.99 1.54
N LYS A 165 14.03 -1.70 1.43
CA LYS A 165 14.74 -1.57 0.16
C LYS A 165 14.78 -2.89 -0.62
N VAL A 166 15.08 -4.00 0.05
CA VAL A 166 15.07 -5.34 -0.59
C VAL A 166 13.69 -5.64 -1.15
N LEU A 167 12.64 -5.38 -0.37
CA LEU A 167 11.26 -5.67 -0.76
C LEU A 167 10.78 -4.77 -1.91
N SER A 168 11.00 -3.46 -1.81
CA SER A 168 10.63 -2.51 -2.86
C SER A 168 11.39 -2.71 -4.16
N THR A 169 12.64 -3.20 -4.09
CA THR A 169 13.38 -3.59 -5.30
C THR A 169 12.71 -4.77 -5.99
N ALA A 170 12.26 -5.77 -5.22
CA ALA A 170 11.54 -6.92 -5.77
C ALA A 170 10.17 -6.53 -6.34
N ASP A 171 9.42 -5.65 -5.67
CA ASP A 171 8.14 -5.15 -6.18
C ASP A 171 8.31 -4.38 -7.49
N ARG A 172 9.33 -3.51 -7.57
CA ARG A 172 9.63 -2.77 -8.81
C ARG A 172 9.95 -3.71 -9.96
N GLU A 173 10.71 -4.78 -9.70
CA GLU A 173 10.99 -5.80 -10.71
C GLU A 173 9.71 -6.49 -11.18
N ILE A 174 8.82 -6.85 -10.25
CA ILE A 174 7.51 -7.46 -10.56
C ILE A 174 6.66 -6.53 -11.41
N ASP A 175 6.62 -5.23 -11.10
CA ASP A 175 5.83 -4.26 -11.83
C ASP A 175 6.37 -4.01 -13.24
N LEU A 176 7.69 -3.95 -13.43
CA LEU A 176 8.30 -3.88 -14.76
C LEU A 176 7.97 -5.12 -15.60
N LEU A 177 8.09 -6.32 -15.03
CA LEU A 177 7.73 -7.56 -15.73
C LEU A 177 6.24 -7.61 -16.12
N ARG A 178 5.35 -7.07 -15.27
CA ARG A 178 3.92 -6.94 -15.62
C ARG A 178 3.69 -6.00 -16.79
N GLN A 179 4.37 -4.85 -16.82
CA GLN A 179 4.30 -3.91 -17.93
C GLN A 179 4.78 -4.55 -19.23
N ASP A 180 5.91 -5.26 -19.21
CA ASP A 180 6.44 -5.96 -20.39
C ASP A 180 5.46 -7.01 -20.91
N ILE A 181 4.86 -7.81 -20.01
CA ILE A 181 3.84 -8.81 -20.37
C ILE A 181 2.64 -8.15 -21.06
N ASP A 182 2.19 -7.01 -20.56
CA ASP A 182 1.03 -6.32 -21.14
C ASP A 182 1.36 -5.65 -22.48
N GLN A 183 2.57 -5.12 -22.65
CA GLN A 183 3.06 -4.64 -23.95
C GLN A 183 3.14 -5.77 -24.98
N GLU A 184 3.68 -6.93 -24.61
CA GLU A 184 3.76 -8.09 -25.51
C GLU A 184 2.38 -8.61 -25.90
N LYS A 185 1.41 -8.63 -24.97
CA LYS A 185 0.01 -8.94 -25.30
C LYS A 185 -0.58 -7.94 -26.30
N GLN A 186 -0.31 -6.65 -26.14
CA GLN A 186 -0.78 -5.62 -27.07
C GLN A 186 -0.15 -5.77 -28.46
N LYS A 187 1.16 -5.98 -28.54
CA LYS A 187 1.88 -6.25 -29.81
C LYS A 187 1.32 -7.49 -30.50
N LYS A 188 1.12 -8.59 -29.77
CA LYS A 188 0.49 -9.80 -30.30
C LYS A 188 -0.90 -9.52 -30.84
N LYS A 189 -1.74 -8.78 -30.11
CA LYS A 189 -3.09 -8.42 -30.56
C LYS A 189 -3.06 -7.55 -31.82
N ALA A 190 -2.19 -6.55 -31.88
CA ALA A 190 -2.03 -5.69 -33.04
C ALA A 190 -1.54 -6.48 -34.27
N LEU A 191 -0.53 -7.34 -34.09
CA LEU A 191 -0.02 -8.19 -35.17
C LEU A 191 -1.08 -9.16 -35.68
N MET A 192 -1.85 -9.81 -34.78
CA MET A 192 -2.98 -10.65 -35.17
C MET A 192 -4.01 -9.86 -35.98
N GLN A 193 -4.33 -8.63 -35.59
CA GLN A 193 -5.24 -7.77 -36.34
C GLN A 193 -4.67 -7.46 -37.74
N LEU A 194 -3.38 -7.13 -37.85
CA LEU A 194 -2.72 -6.85 -39.13
C LEU A 194 -2.66 -8.08 -40.06
N LEU A 195 -2.51 -9.29 -39.50
CA LEU A 195 -2.56 -10.54 -40.23
C LEU A 195 -3.98 -10.84 -40.74
N LEU A 196 -4.99 -10.67 -39.87
CA LEU A 196 -6.41 -10.89 -40.20
C LEU A 196 -6.93 -9.88 -41.23
N THR A 197 -6.46 -8.63 -41.19
CA THR A 197 -6.79 -7.61 -42.20
C THR A 197 -5.95 -7.73 -43.48
N GLY A 198 -4.99 -8.66 -43.52
CA GLY A 198 -4.13 -8.91 -44.68
C GLY A 198 -3.09 -7.82 -44.97
N ILE A 199 -2.90 -6.87 -44.05
CA ILE A 199 -1.88 -5.82 -44.13
C ILE A 199 -0.49 -6.42 -43.98
N VAL A 200 -0.35 -7.42 -43.10
CA VAL A 200 0.86 -8.24 -42.96
C VAL A 200 0.54 -9.64 -43.45
N ARG A 201 1.45 -10.26 -44.22
CA ARG A 201 1.30 -11.63 -44.72
C ARG A 201 2.49 -12.48 -44.28
N VAL A 202 2.21 -13.73 -43.92
CA VAL A 202 3.26 -14.71 -43.62
C VAL A 202 3.54 -15.48 -44.90
N THR A 203 4.76 -15.39 -45.43
CA THR A 203 5.20 -16.24 -46.55
C THR A 203 5.49 -17.64 -46.01
N PRO A 204 4.86 -18.70 -46.54
CA PRO A 204 5.24 -20.06 -46.19
C PRO A 204 6.68 -20.30 -46.64
N CYS A 205 7.54 -20.76 -45.74
CA CYS A 205 8.81 -21.36 -46.15
C CYS A 205 8.50 -22.80 -46.58
N HIS A 206 8.81 -23.12 -47.84
CA HIS A 206 8.75 -24.47 -48.40
C HIS A 206 10.06 -25.22 -48.16
#